data_AF-A0A341EQ62-F1
#
_entry.id   AF-A0A341EQ62-F1
#
_cell.length_a   1.000
_cell.length_b   1.000
_cell.length_c   1.000
_cell.angle_alpha   90.00
_cell.angle_beta   90.00
_cell.angle_gamma   90.00
#
_symmetry.space_group_name_H-M   'P 1'
#
loop_
_entity.id
_entity.type
_entity.pdbx_description
1 polymer ?
#
loop_
_entity_poly.entity_id
_entity_poly.type
_entity_poly.pdbx_seq_one_letter_code
_entity_poly.pdbx_strand_id
1 'polypeptide(L)'
;MPNALQVPTDDLTRILRMPTWVTSARPETPEDVAFLSGAALNHLHVVLGRAEVPQALLRDRLALRAAEACVAFSGRPERAGDLRDAVHLLRPGDLPGPGGETYLAWRRAVERPVSIKALGRALPTLEQGQIATWLDAGQGVPVGRAAMVLEAVFRAAPRAEVAALILAEAALSQALGWDHLVPLLAPGLKRADLRKQGDDLRLACHRAIIPSVIEAARHAADLARRAAHLKAVAPKLRAKGAVDAVEMFLTRDAVTPSALPLPDRAARRLCDRLVDLGAVRELSGRDTFRLYGV
;
A
#
# COMPACT_ATOMS: atom_id res chain seq x y z
N MET A 1 35.41 20.43 22.73
CA MET A 1 34.08 19.80 22.80
C MET A 1 33.36 20.12 21.49
N PRO A 2 33.47 19.30 20.44
CA PRO A 2 32.88 19.63 19.16
C PRO A 2 31.37 19.31 19.14
N ASN A 3 30.67 20.18 18.43
CA ASN A 3 29.23 20.29 18.22
C ASN A 3 28.48 18.96 18.06
N ALA A 4 27.37 18.83 18.78
CA ALA A 4 26.37 17.81 18.53
C ALA A 4 25.81 17.97 17.11
N LEU A 5 25.93 16.92 16.31
CA LEU A 5 25.35 16.77 14.99
C LEU A 5 23.82 16.97 15.05
N GLN A 6 23.34 18.13 14.61
CA GLN A 6 21.99 18.26 14.07
C GLN A 6 21.96 17.42 12.78
N VAL A 7 21.50 16.18 12.88
CA VAL A 7 21.12 15.38 11.71
C VAL A 7 19.91 16.06 11.06
N PRO A 8 19.90 16.29 9.73
CA PRO A 8 19.03 17.29 9.12
C PRO A 8 17.63 16.72 8.87
N THR A 9 16.74 16.88 9.86
CA THR A 9 15.30 16.59 9.71
C THR A 9 14.70 17.34 8.52
N ASP A 10 15.25 18.52 8.20
CA ASP A 10 14.81 19.41 7.12
C ASP A 10 15.08 18.83 5.72
N ASP A 11 16.18 18.10 5.55
CA ASP A 11 16.63 17.53 4.27
C ASP A 11 15.79 16.30 3.87
N LEU A 12 15.37 15.49 4.85
CA LEU A 12 14.40 14.42 4.64
C LEU A 12 13.05 14.98 4.19
N THR A 13 12.51 16.00 4.86
CA THR A 13 11.26 16.64 4.42
C THR A 13 11.36 17.25 3.03
N ARG A 14 12.53 17.74 2.63
CA ARG A 14 12.75 18.31 1.31
C ARG A 14 12.84 17.23 0.23
N ILE A 15 13.51 16.12 0.50
CA ILE A 15 13.65 14.99 -0.42
C ILE A 15 12.35 14.18 -0.54
N LEU A 16 11.49 14.24 0.48
CA LEU A 16 10.16 13.63 0.47
C LEU A 16 9.09 14.53 -0.19
N ARG A 17 9.44 15.76 -0.60
CA ARG A 17 8.54 16.67 -1.31
C ARG A 17 8.83 16.64 -2.80
N MET A 18 7.82 16.28 -3.57
CA MET A 18 7.93 16.27 -5.03
C MET A 18 8.04 17.71 -5.57
N PRO A 19 8.88 17.96 -6.60
CA PRO A 19 8.99 19.29 -7.21
C PRO A 19 7.64 19.77 -7.75
N THR A 20 7.35 21.06 -7.56
CA THR A 20 6.04 21.65 -7.89
C THR A 20 5.70 21.57 -9.38
N TRP A 21 6.71 21.54 -10.27
CA TRP A 21 6.47 21.41 -11.71
C TRP A 21 5.89 20.04 -12.10
N VAL A 22 6.16 18.98 -11.31
CA VAL A 22 5.58 17.64 -11.52
C VAL A 22 4.10 17.63 -11.16
N THR A 23 3.70 18.46 -10.20
CA THR A 23 2.32 18.53 -9.66
C THR A 23 1.50 19.68 -10.24
N SER A 24 2.09 20.52 -11.10
CA SER A 24 1.42 21.70 -11.66
C SER A 24 0.49 21.29 -12.79
N ALA A 25 -0.80 21.62 -12.69
CA ALA A 25 -1.76 21.38 -13.76
C ALA A 25 -1.39 22.22 -15.00
N ARG A 26 -1.15 21.55 -16.13
CA ARG A 26 -0.86 22.15 -17.44
C ARG A 26 -1.73 21.46 -18.50
N PRO A 27 -1.90 22.02 -19.71
CA PRO A 27 -2.48 21.28 -20.83
C PRO A 27 -1.67 19.98 -21.03
N GLU A 28 -2.34 18.84 -20.91
CA GLU A 28 -1.71 17.53 -20.86
C GLU A 28 -1.76 16.87 -22.25
N THR A 29 -0.71 17.02 -23.06
CA THR A 29 -0.51 16.09 -24.17
C THR A 29 -0.16 14.70 -23.62
N PRO A 30 -0.37 13.60 -24.37
CA PRO A 30 0.04 12.28 -23.92
C PRO A 30 1.53 12.18 -23.55
N GLU A 31 2.38 12.92 -24.26
CA GLU A 31 3.81 13.02 -23.97
C GLU A 31 4.07 13.71 -22.63
N ASP A 32 3.37 14.82 -22.33
CA ASP A 32 3.49 15.52 -21.06
C ASP A 32 3.12 14.61 -19.88
N VAL A 33 1.99 13.89 -19.95
CA VAL A 33 1.57 13.00 -18.86
C VAL A 33 2.56 11.85 -18.69
N ALA A 34 3.08 11.29 -19.80
CA ALA A 34 4.09 10.24 -19.74
C ALA A 34 5.37 10.72 -19.06
N PHE A 35 5.85 11.92 -19.40
CA PHE A 35 7.02 12.53 -18.76
C PHE A 35 6.78 12.80 -17.27
N LEU A 36 5.66 13.43 -16.92
CA LEU A 36 5.32 13.79 -15.53
C LEU A 36 5.15 12.55 -14.63
N SER A 37 4.47 11.52 -15.14
CA SER A 37 4.32 10.26 -14.40
C SER A 37 5.66 9.52 -14.25
N GLY A 38 6.53 9.54 -15.26
CA GLY A 38 7.89 9.02 -15.14
C GLY A 38 8.72 9.76 -14.09
N ALA A 39 8.66 11.10 -14.08
CA ALA A 39 9.32 11.92 -13.06
C ALA A 39 8.79 11.62 -11.65
N ALA A 40 7.47 11.44 -11.52
CA ALA A 40 6.85 11.05 -10.25
C ALA A 40 7.34 9.67 -9.79
N LEU A 41 7.33 8.66 -10.65
CA LEU A 41 7.81 7.32 -10.33
C LEU A 41 9.29 7.31 -9.90
N ASN A 42 10.14 8.08 -10.58
CA ASN A 42 11.54 8.22 -10.20
C ASN A 42 11.70 8.87 -8.81
N HIS A 43 10.90 9.90 -8.52
CA HIS A 43 10.87 10.50 -7.17
C HIS A 43 10.47 9.46 -6.11
N LEU A 44 9.41 8.69 -6.36
CA LEU A 44 8.98 7.63 -5.44
C LEU A 44 10.06 6.55 -5.27
N HIS A 45 10.77 6.18 -6.33
CA HIS A 45 11.88 5.22 -6.24
C HIS A 45 12.96 5.69 -5.25
N VAL A 46 13.34 6.97 -5.29
CA VAL A 46 14.28 7.56 -4.33
C VAL A 46 13.71 7.54 -2.90
N VAL A 47 12.42 7.86 -2.73
CA VAL A 47 11.75 7.82 -1.43
C VAL A 47 11.72 6.40 -0.84
N LEU A 48 11.40 5.40 -1.67
CA LEU A 48 11.37 3.99 -1.26
C LEU A 48 12.78 3.45 -0.94
N GLY A 49 13.85 4.06 -1.45
CA GLY A 49 15.23 3.70 -1.11
C GLY A 49 15.70 4.17 0.28
N ARG A 50 14.89 4.97 1.00
CA ARG A 50 15.26 5.53 2.31
C ARG A 50 15.06 4.51 3.44
N ALA A 51 16.10 4.34 4.26
CA ALA A 51 16.09 3.41 5.39
C ALA A 51 15.11 3.81 6.51
N GLU A 52 14.75 5.09 6.57
CA GLU A 52 13.81 5.64 7.54
C GLU A 52 12.36 5.25 7.24
N VAL A 53 12.06 4.90 5.98
CA VAL A 53 10.70 4.55 5.55
C VAL A 53 10.40 3.10 5.96
N PRO A 54 9.37 2.85 6.79
CA PRO A 54 8.98 1.49 7.16
C PRO A 54 8.26 0.81 5.99
N GLN A 55 9.03 0.17 5.12
CA GLN A 55 8.57 -0.36 3.83
C GLN A 55 7.37 -1.30 3.95
N ALA A 56 7.41 -2.24 4.90
CA ALA A 56 6.33 -3.20 5.10
C ALA A 56 5.01 -2.50 5.50
N LEU A 57 5.08 -1.56 6.45
CA LEU A 57 3.92 -0.77 6.87
C LEU A 57 3.38 0.14 5.77
N LEU A 58 4.27 0.79 5.01
CA LEU A 58 3.87 1.60 3.86
C LEU A 58 3.11 0.75 2.84
N ARG A 59 3.62 -0.42 2.49
CA ARG A 59 2.96 -1.34 1.57
C ARG A 59 1.61 -1.83 2.08
N ASP A 60 1.50 -2.19 3.37
CA ASP A 60 0.21 -2.61 3.97
C ASP A 60 -0.81 -1.46 3.96
N ARG A 61 -0.37 -0.21 4.21
CA ARG A 61 -1.22 1.00 4.10
C ARG A 61 -1.68 1.26 2.66
N LEU A 62 -0.80 1.08 1.67
CA LEU A 62 -1.16 1.23 0.26
C LEU A 62 -2.08 0.09 -0.22
N ALA A 63 -1.89 -1.13 0.29
CA ALA A 63 -2.77 -2.26 0.02
C ALA A 63 -4.21 -2.01 0.51
N LEU A 64 -4.38 -1.41 1.69
CA LEU A 64 -5.70 -1.00 2.17
C LEU A 64 -6.38 0.01 1.23
N ARG A 65 -5.62 0.99 0.73
CA ARG A 65 -6.15 1.98 -0.23
C ARG A 65 -6.52 1.37 -1.58
N ALA A 66 -5.70 0.44 -2.07
CA ALA A 66 -5.99 -0.29 -3.31
C ALA A 66 -7.24 -1.17 -3.16
N ALA A 67 -7.40 -1.81 -2.01
CA ALA A 67 -8.61 -2.58 -1.69
C ALA A 67 -9.86 -1.69 -1.63
N GLU A 68 -9.78 -0.55 -0.96
CA GLU A 68 -10.88 0.44 -0.90
C GLU A 68 -11.29 0.91 -2.30
N ALA A 69 -10.32 1.19 -3.18
CA ALA A 69 -10.59 1.57 -4.57
C ALA A 69 -11.29 0.43 -5.36
N CYS A 70 -10.81 -0.81 -5.22
CA CYS A 70 -11.44 -1.97 -5.86
C CYS A 70 -12.90 -2.18 -5.40
N VAL A 71 -13.14 -2.05 -4.10
CA VAL A 71 -14.48 -2.19 -3.52
C VAL A 71 -15.40 -1.06 -4.00
N ALA A 72 -14.88 0.16 -4.13
CA ALA A 72 -15.60 1.28 -4.73
C ALA A 72 -15.92 1.05 -6.23
N PHE A 73 -15.03 0.43 -7.01
CA PHE A 73 -15.33 0.06 -8.41
C PHE A 73 -16.49 -0.92 -8.51
N SER A 74 -16.66 -1.80 -7.51
CA SER A 74 -17.83 -2.68 -7.39
C SER A 74 -19.12 -1.98 -6.93
N GLY A 75 -19.08 -0.66 -6.67
CA GLY A 75 -20.23 0.13 -6.20
C GLY A 75 -20.56 -0.05 -4.72
N ARG A 76 -19.65 -0.63 -3.93
CA ARG A 76 -19.85 -0.85 -2.50
C ARG A 76 -19.44 0.38 -1.68
N PRO A 77 -20.14 0.68 -0.57
CA PRO A 77 -19.87 1.86 0.24
C PRO A 77 -18.74 1.64 1.25
N GLU A 78 -18.29 0.41 1.46
CA GLU A 78 -17.24 0.04 2.43
C GLU A 78 -16.00 0.95 2.25
N ARG A 79 -15.48 1.41 3.38
CA ARG A 79 -14.29 2.27 3.48
C ARG A 79 -13.18 1.59 4.27
N ALA A 80 -12.04 2.25 4.36
CA ALA A 80 -10.86 1.75 5.07
C ALA A 80 -11.17 1.19 6.48
N GLY A 81 -12.08 1.79 7.24
CA GLY A 81 -12.52 1.29 8.55
C GLY A 81 -13.24 -0.06 8.44
N ASP A 82 -14.22 -0.17 7.54
CA ASP A 82 -14.99 -1.38 7.31
C ASP A 82 -14.10 -2.53 6.83
N LEU A 83 -13.14 -2.25 5.94
CA LEU A 83 -12.20 -3.26 5.44
C LEU A 83 -11.27 -3.78 6.52
N ARG A 84 -10.80 -2.90 7.41
CA ARG A 84 -10.02 -3.32 8.58
C ARG A 84 -10.86 -4.24 9.46
N ASP A 85 -12.09 -3.88 9.75
CA ASP A 85 -12.98 -4.70 10.57
C ASP A 85 -13.26 -6.06 9.94
N ALA A 86 -13.56 -6.08 8.64
CA ALA A 86 -13.82 -7.29 7.88
C ALA A 86 -12.65 -8.29 7.89
N VAL A 87 -11.42 -7.84 8.12
CA VAL A 87 -10.23 -8.71 8.18
C VAL A 87 -9.77 -8.99 9.61
N HIS A 88 -9.76 -7.98 10.48
CA HIS A 88 -9.18 -8.08 11.81
C HIS A 88 -10.14 -8.65 12.86
N LEU A 89 -11.45 -8.69 12.57
CA LEU A 89 -12.45 -9.28 13.47
C LEU A 89 -12.83 -10.73 13.10
N LEU A 90 -12.23 -11.29 12.06
CA LEU A 90 -12.48 -12.67 11.65
C LEU A 90 -12.08 -13.67 12.74
N ARG A 91 -12.98 -14.59 13.03
CA ARG A 91 -12.73 -15.77 13.86
C ARG A 91 -12.37 -16.97 12.99
N PRO A 92 -11.74 -18.00 13.56
CA PRO A 92 -11.51 -19.24 12.83
C PRO A 92 -12.81 -19.81 12.26
N GLY A 93 -12.86 -20.00 10.94
CA GLY A 93 -14.05 -20.48 10.21
C GLY A 93 -14.92 -19.37 9.60
N ASP A 94 -14.71 -18.10 9.94
CA ASP A 94 -15.45 -16.99 9.36
C ASP A 94 -15.05 -16.75 7.90
N LEU A 95 -16.00 -16.29 7.09
CA LEU A 95 -15.76 -15.80 5.73
C LEU A 95 -15.61 -14.27 5.76
N PRO A 96 -14.58 -13.69 5.09
CA PRO A 96 -14.32 -12.24 5.10
C PRO A 96 -15.41 -11.37 4.45
N GLY A 97 -16.29 -12.00 3.67
CA GLY A 97 -17.15 -11.30 2.72
C GLY A 97 -16.36 -10.62 1.58
N PRO A 98 -17.05 -10.00 0.60
CA PRO A 98 -16.40 -9.49 -0.61
C PRO A 98 -15.34 -8.40 -0.37
N GLY A 99 -15.61 -7.45 0.54
CA GLY A 99 -14.64 -6.41 0.91
C GLY A 99 -13.42 -6.98 1.63
N GLY A 100 -13.64 -7.87 2.60
CA GLY A 100 -12.57 -8.56 3.31
C GLY A 100 -11.72 -9.45 2.41
N GLU A 101 -12.32 -10.17 1.45
CA GLU A 101 -11.60 -10.98 0.46
C GLU A 101 -10.70 -10.12 -0.42
N THR A 102 -11.25 -8.98 -0.89
CA THR A 102 -10.49 -8.00 -1.67
C THR A 102 -9.30 -7.47 -0.87
N TYR A 103 -9.51 -7.07 0.38
CA TYR A 103 -8.42 -6.56 1.22
C TYR A 103 -7.37 -7.65 1.51
N LEU A 104 -7.77 -8.88 1.83
CA LEU A 104 -6.84 -9.99 2.04
C LEU A 104 -6.00 -10.29 0.79
N ALA A 105 -6.58 -10.23 -0.41
CA ALA A 105 -5.85 -10.41 -1.66
C ALA A 105 -4.73 -9.36 -1.80
N TRP A 106 -5.04 -8.08 -1.59
CA TRP A 106 -4.06 -7.01 -1.63
C TRP A 106 -2.97 -7.15 -0.56
N ARG A 107 -3.34 -7.50 0.69
CA ARG A 107 -2.35 -7.72 1.76
C ARG A 107 -1.38 -8.84 1.42
N ARG A 108 -1.89 -9.97 0.92
CA ARG A 108 -1.06 -11.11 0.48
C ARG A 108 -0.16 -10.74 -0.71
N ALA A 109 -0.65 -9.90 -1.62
CA ALA A 109 0.10 -9.47 -2.80
C ALA A 109 1.30 -8.58 -2.44
N VAL A 110 1.20 -7.76 -1.39
CA VAL A 110 2.29 -6.85 -0.97
C VAL A 110 3.20 -7.44 0.11
N GLU A 111 2.81 -8.56 0.74
CA GLU A 111 3.54 -9.19 1.83
C GLU A 111 4.92 -9.71 1.39
N ARG A 112 5.03 -10.19 0.15
CA ARG A 112 6.18 -10.95 -0.35
C ARG A 112 6.77 -10.34 -1.62
N PRO A 113 8.03 -10.63 -1.96
CA PRO A 113 8.58 -10.24 -3.24
C PRO A 113 7.75 -10.79 -4.41
N VAL A 114 7.62 -9.99 -5.46
CA VAL A 114 6.81 -10.30 -6.63
C VAL A 114 7.36 -11.55 -7.30
N SER A 115 6.53 -12.59 -7.34
CA SER A 115 6.79 -13.85 -8.04
C SER A 115 5.46 -14.50 -8.39
N ILE A 116 5.44 -15.34 -9.43
CA ILE A 116 4.23 -16.08 -9.82
C ILE A 116 3.66 -16.86 -8.63
N LYS A 117 4.53 -17.47 -7.82
CA LYS A 117 4.15 -18.20 -6.61
C LYS A 117 3.54 -17.30 -5.53
N ALA A 118 4.07 -16.09 -5.32
CA ALA A 118 3.50 -15.14 -4.36
C ALA A 118 2.13 -14.62 -4.85
N LEU A 119 2.02 -14.28 -6.14
CA LEU A 119 0.78 -13.83 -6.74
C LEU A 119 -0.31 -14.91 -6.73
N GLY A 120 0.05 -16.18 -6.95
CA GLY A 120 -0.88 -17.31 -6.82
C GLY A 120 -1.40 -17.52 -5.38
N ARG A 121 -0.64 -17.11 -4.36
CA ARG A 121 -1.14 -17.11 -2.96
C ARG A 121 -2.10 -15.95 -2.71
N ALA A 122 -1.87 -14.81 -3.35
CA ALA A 122 -2.74 -13.64 -3.26
C ALA A 122 -4.07 -13.87 -4.01
N LEU A 123 -4.01 -14.60 -5.13
CA LEU A 123 -5.12 -14.87 -6.05
C LEU A 123 -5.35 -16.38 -6.19
N PRO A 124 -5.87 -17.06 -5.15
CA PRO A 124 -5.93 -18.53 -5.10
C PRO A 124 -6.89 -19.16 -6.12
N THR A 125 -7.76 -18.36 -6.74
CA THR A 125 -8.68 -18.81 -7.79
C THR A 125 -8.03 -18.88 -9.17
N LEU A 126 -6.81 -18.39 -9.33
CA LEU A 126 -6.08 -18.38 -10.60
C LEU A 126 -4.95 -19.41 -10.59
N GLU A 127 -4.78 -20.07 -11.73
CA GLU A 127 -3.64 -20.95 -11.93
C GLU A 127 -2.34 -20.16 -12.14
N GLN A 128 -1.22 -20.70 -11.68
CA GLN A 128 0.09 -20.04 -11.83
C GLN A 128 0.48 -19.84 -13.30
N GLY A 129 0.15 -20.79 -14.19
CA GLY A 129 0.37 -20.67 -15.63
C GLY A 129 -0.43 -19.51 -16.25
N GLN A 130 -1.67 -19.31 -15.79
CA GLN A 130 -2.50 -18.19 -16.23
C GLN A 130 -1.94 -16.84 -15.77
N ILE A 131 -1.46 -16.76 -14.52
CA ILE A 131 -0.77 -15.57 -14.00
C ILE A 131 0.47 -15.24 -14.84
N ALA A 132 1.29 -16.25 -15.17
CA ALA A 132 2.48 -16.06 -15.99
C ALA A 132 2.12 -15.51 -17.39
N THR A 133 1.17 -16.14 -18.07
CA THR A 133 0.69 -15.72 -19.40
C THR A 133 0.20 -14.27 -19.41
N TRP A 134 -0.54 -13.85 -18.38
CA TRP A 134 -1.02 -12.47 -18.29
C TRP A 134 0.08 -11.46 -18.01
N LEU A 135 1.09 -11.82 -17.21
CA LEU A 135 2.25 -10.95 -16.98
C LEU A 135 3.13 -10.80 -18.22
N ASP A 136 3.26 -11.87 -19.01
CA ASP A 136 4.05 -11.89 -20.26
C ASP A 136 3.42 -11.03 -21.37
N ALA A 137 2.12 -10.75 -21.29
CA ALA A 137 1.45 -9.81 -22.19
C ALA A 137 1.99 -8.38 -22.06
N GLY A 138 2.55 -8.01 -20.90
CA GLY A 138 3.10 -6.68 -20.68
C GLY A 138 4.50 -6.54 -21.27
N GLN A 139 4.68 -5.56 -22.18
CA GLN A 139 5.97 -5.22 -22.78
C GLN A 139 6.25 -3.71 -22.75
N GLY A 140 7.50 -3.33 -22.97
CA GLY A 140 7.91 -1.93 -23.10
C GLY A 140 8.08 -1.17 -21.77
N VAL A 141 7.79 0.13 -21.79
CA VAL A 141 7.98 1.03 -20.64
C VAL A 141 7.03 0.70 -19.47
N PRO A 142 7.41 0.98 -18.20
CA PRO A 142 6.71 0.45 -17.02
C PRO A 142 5.19 0.66 -16.99
N VAL A 143 4.71 1.86 -17.29
CA VAL A 143 3.26 2.17 -17.28
C VAL A 143 2.53 1.51 -18.44
N GLY A 144 3.16 1.46 -19.62
CA GLY A 144 2.63 0.74 -20.78
C GLY A 144 2.51 -0.75 -20.51
N ARG A 145 3.55 -1.34 -19.91
CA ARG A 145 3.56 -2.74 -19.47
C ARG A 145 2.37 -3.05 -18.57
N ALA A 146 2.14 -2.21 -17.55
CA ALA A 146 1.03 -2.40 -16.62
C ALA A 146 -0.34 -2.27 -17.30
N ALA A 147 -0.51 -1.30 -18.21
CA ALA A 147 -1.74 -1.13 -18.97
C ALA A 147 -2.04 -2.34 -19.88
N MET A 148 -1.01 -2.92 -20.52
CA MET A 148 -1.15 -4.13 -21.35
C MET A 148 -1.56 -5.35 -20.52
N VAL A 149 -0.96 -5.55 -19.34
CA VAL A 149 -1.36 -6.63 -18.42
C VAL A 149 -2.80 -6.43 -17.96
N LEU A 150 -3.17 -5.22 -17.57
CA LEU A 150 -4.53 -4.88 -17.15
C LEU A 150 -5.55 -5.21 -18.26
N GLU A 151 -5.27 -4.80 -19.50
CA GLU A 151 -6.12 -5.09 -20.65
C GLU A 151 -6.20 -6.59 -20.96
N ALA A 152 -5.07 -7.31 -20.90
CA ALA A 152 -5.02 -8.75 -21.17
C ALA A 152 -5.88 -9.54 -20.19
N VAL A 153 -5.81 -9.21 -18.90
CA VAL A 153 -6.65 -9.84 -17.87
C VAL A 153 -8.12 -9.48 -18.10
N PHE A 154 -8.46 -8.22 -18.39
CA PHE A 154 -9.86 -7.84 -18.65
C PHE A 154 -10.45 -8.48 -19.90
N ARG A 155 -9.64 -8.68 -20.94
CA ARG A 155 -10.08 -9.38 -22.17
C ARG A 155 -10.39 -10.85 -21.88
N ALA A 156 -9.57 -11.51 -21.07
CA ALA A 156 -9.73 -12.94 -20.76
C ALA A 156 -10.75 -13.20 -19.64
N ALA A 157 -10.84 -12.31 -18.65
CA ALA A 157 -11.67 -12.44 -17.45
C ALA A 157 -12.25 -11.08 -17.02
N PRO A 158 -13.30 -10.57 -17.70
CA PRO A 158 -13.85 -9.23 -17.46
C PRO A 158 -14.35 -8.96 -16.04
N ARG A 159 -14.64 -10.01 -15.26
CA ARG A 159 -15.12 -9.92 -13.87
C ARG A 159 -14.01 -10.02 -12.83
N ALA A 160 -12.74 -10.15 -13.25
CA ALA A 160 -11.60 -10.36 -12.36
C ALA A 160 -10.87 -9.04 -12.04
N GLU A 161 -11.60 -7.97 -11.72
CA GLU A 161 -11.06 -6.61 -11.49
C GLU A 161 -9.91 -6.58 -10.47
N VAL A 162 -10.06 -7.25 -9.32
CA VAL A 162 -9.04 -7.30 -8.27
C VAL A 162 -7.76 -7.98 -8.77
N ALA A 163 -7.90 -9.10 -9.49
CA ALA A 163 -6.75 -9.81 -10.06
C ALA A 163 -6.06 -8.97 -11.15
N ALA A 164 -6.85 -8.33 -12.03
CA ALA A 164 -6.34 -7.49 -13.10
C ALA A 164 -5.48 -6.35 -12.56
N LEU A 165 -5.97 -5.67 -11.51
CA LEU A 165 -5.23 -4.59 -10.85
C LEU A 165 -3.98 -5.10 -10.11
N ILE A 166 -4.07 -6.19 -9.34
CA ILE A 166 -2.90 -6.75 -8.66
C ILE A 166 -1.80 -7.15 -9.65
N LEU A 167 -2.17 -7.79 -10.78
CA LEU A 167 -1.20 -8.19 -11.79
C LEU A 167 -0.61 -7.00 -12.57
N ALA A 168 -1.41 -5.97 -12.83
CA ALA A 168 -0.92 -4.73 -13.43
C ALA A 168 0.10 -4.01 -12.53
N GLU A 169 -0.17 -3.93 -11.22
CA GLU A 169 0.77 -3.34 -10.24
C GLU A 169 2.03 -4.19 -10.07
N ALA A 170 1.91 -5.52 -10.14
CA ALA A 170 3.05 -6.42 -10.16
C ALA A 170 3.94 -6.17 -11.37
N ALA A 171 3.35 -6.05 -12.57
CA ALA A 171 4.08 -5.74 -13.79
C ALA A 171 4.74 -4.35 -13.75
N LEU A 172 4.05 -3.35 -13.19
CA LEU A 172 4.61 -2.01 -12.96
C LEU A 172 5.82 -2.09 -12.03
N SER A 173 5.67 -2.75 -10.88
CA SER A 173 6.73 -2.86 -9.86
C SER A 173 7.95 -3.61 -10.40
N GLN A 174 7.74 -4.71 -11.14
CA GLN A 174 8.82 -5.44 -11.81
C GLN A 174 9.55 -4.60 -12.85
N ALA A 175 8.82 -3.82 -13.67
CA ALA A 175 9.44 -2.96 -14.68
C ALA A 175 10.22 -1.78 -14.07
N LEU A 176 9.89 -1.37 -12.84
CA LEU A 176 10.62 -0.36 -12.07
C LEU A 176 11.76 -0.94 -11.22
N GLY A 177 11.97 -2.27 -11.27
CA GLY A 177 12.99 -2.94 -10.47
C GLY A 177 12.68 -2.98 -8.97
N TRP A 178 11.40 -2.89 -8.58
CA TRP A 178 10.98 -3.01 -7.19
C TRP A 178 10.70 -4.47 -6.83
N ASP A 179 11.33 -4.95 -5.76
CA ASP A 179 11.16 -6.34 -5.31
C ASP A 179 9.73 -6.66 -4.90
N HIS A 180 8.99 -5.68 -4.37
CA HIS A 180 7.64 -5.87 -3.87
C HIS A 180 6.65 -4.96 -4.58
N LEU A 181 5.39 -5.39 -4.61
CA LEU A 181 4.30 -4.62 -5.16
C LEU A 181 4.09 -3.34 -4.35
N VAL A 182 4.02 -2.20 -5.04
CA VAL A 182 3.65 -0.90 -4.46
C VAL A 182 2.37 -0.43 -5.16
N PRO A 183 1.19 -0.53 -4.51
CA PRO A 183 -0.08 -0.18 -5.16
C PRO A 183 -0.18 1.32 -5.49
N LEU A 184 -0.28 1.66 -6.78
CA LEU A 184 -0.35 3.03 -7.29
C LEU A 184 -1.48 3.21 -8.31
N LEU A 185 -1.71 2.25 -9.19
CA LEU A 185 -2.75 2.29 -10.21
C LEU A 185 -4.15 2.18 -9.60
N ALA A 186 -4.38 1.18 -8.75
CA ALA A 186 -5.71 0.93 -8.19
C ALA A 186 -6.33 2.17 -7.49
N PRO A 187 -5.63 2.88 -6.59
CA PRO A 187 -6.19 4.08 -5.95
C PRO A 187 -6.26 5.31 -6.87
N GLY A 188 -5.55 5.32 -8.01
CA GLY A 188 -5.50 6.48 -8.92
C GLY A 188 -6.47 6.38 -10.10
N LEU A 189 -6.87 5.17 -10.48
CA LEU A 189 -7.82 4.92 -11.57
C LEU A 189 -9.25 5.24 -11.16
N LYS A 190 -10.06 5.70 -12.12
CA LYS A 190 -11.51 5.85 -11.97
C LYS A 190 -12.21 4.62 -12.52
N ARG A 191 -13.44 4.35 -12.06
CA ARG A 191 -14.27 3.24 -12.58
C ARG A 191 -14.44 3.27 -14.11
N ALA A 192 -14.54 4.46 -14.69
CA ALA A 192 -14.65 4.62 -16.14
C ALA A 192 -13.35 4.26 -16.89
N ASP A 193 -12.20 4.39 -16.24
CA ASP A 193 -10.91 4.07 -16.85
C ASP A 193 -10.76 2.56 -17.09
N LEU A 194 -11.37 1.72 -16.25
CA LEU A 194 -11.37 0.26 -16.39
C LEU A 194 -12.09 -0.24 -17.67
N ARG A 195 -12.83 0.64 -18.35
CA ARG A 195 -13.51 0.35 -19.62
C ARG A 195 -12.69 0.77 -20.85
N LYS A 196 -11.57 1.47 -20.65
CA LYS A 196 -10.70 1.94 -21.74
C LYS A 196 -9.82 0.81 -22.26
N GLN A 197 -9.30 1.00 -23.47
CA GLN A 197 -8.42 0.06 -24.16
C GLN A 197 -7.28 0.81 -24.85
N GLY A 198 -6.21 0.09 -25.20
CA GLY A 198 -5.06 0.60 -25.94
C GLY A 198 -4.47 1.88 -25.34
N ASP A 199 -4.28 2.89 -26.20
CA ASP A 199 -3.65 4.16 -25.84
C ASP A 199 -4.45 4.96 -24.81
N ASP A 200 -5.79 4.86 -24.82
CA ASP A 200 -6.64 5.53 -23.83
C ASP A 200 -6.47 4.94 -22.43
N LEU A 201 -6.32 3.62 -22.32
CA LEU A 201 -6.03 2.95 -21.06
C LEU A 201 -4.63 3.30 -20.57
N ARG A 202 -3.64 3.30 -21.47
CA ARG A 202 -2.26 3.71 -21.15
C ARG A 202 -2.22 5.13 -20.60
N LEU A 203 -2.92 6.07 -21.25
CA LEU A 203 -3.02 7.45 -20.80
C LEU A 203 -3.72 7.56 -19.44
N ALA A 204 -4.78 6.77 -19.19
CA ALA A 204 -5.43 6.71 -17.89
C ALA A 204 -4.50 6.20 -16.78
N CYS A 205 -3.68 5.18 -17.06
CA CYS A 205 -2.66 4.69 -16.12
C CYS A 205 -1.62 5.76 -15.79
N HIS A 206 -1.12 6.50 -16.79
CA HIS A 206 -0.18 7.61 -16.55
C HIS A 206 -0.80 8.69 -15.65
N ARG A 207 -2.05 9.09 -15.93
CA ARG A 207 -2.79 10.07 -15.11
C ARG A 207 -3.04 9.57 -13.69
N ALA A 208 -3.34 8.28 -13.51
CA ALA A 208 -3.58 7.67 -12.21
C ALA A 208 -2.34 7.67 -11.32
N ILE A 209 -1.16 7.47 -11.91
CA ILE A 209 0.11 7.34 -11.18
C ILE A 209 0.50 8.63 -10.47
N ILE A 210 0.34 9.79 -11.10
CA ILE A 210 0.81 11.07 -10.56
C ILE A 210 0.22 11.37 -9.15
N PRO A 211 -1.12 11.43 -8.96
CA PRO A 211 -1.69 11.66 -7.65
C PRO A 211 -1.40 10.52 -6.67
N SER A 212 -1.39 9.27 -7.13
CA SER A 212 -1.07 8.12 -6.25
C SER A 212 0.36 8.17 -5.71
N VAL A 213 1.32 8.59 -6.53
CA VAL A 213 2.71 8.79 -6.10
C VAL A 213 2.82 9.93 -5.08
N ILE A 214 2.15 11.06 -5.31
CA ILE A 214 2.13 12.18 -4.34
C ILE A 214 1.66 11.68 -2.98
N GLU A 215 0.56 10.93 -2.97
CA GLU A 215 0.00 10.39 -1.74
C GLU A 215 0.88 9.31 -1.10
N ALA A 216 1.49 8.43 -1.90
CA ALA A 216 2.42 7.41 -1.41
C ALA A 216 3.67 8.03 -0.76
N ALA A 217 4.25 9.07 -1.38
CA ALA A 217 5.38 9.81 -0.81
C ALA A 217 4.97 10.52 0.49
N ARG A 218 3.76 11.10 0.56
CA ARG A 218 3.23 11.70 1.79
C ARG A 218 3.05 10.66 2.89
N HIS A 219 2.53 9.48 2.57
CA HIS A 219 2.42 8.36 3.52
C HIS A 219 3.80 7.89 3.98
N ALA A 220 4.77 7.73 3.08
CA ALA A 220 6.14 7.36 3.44
C ALA A 220 6.75 8.36 4.44
N ALA A 221 6.59 9.66 4.17
CA ALA A 221 7.09 10.71 5.05
C ALA A 221 6.43 10.71 6.43
N ASP A 222 5.11 10.56 6.49
CA ASP A 222 4.38 10.51 7.75
C ASP A 222 4.72 9.26 8.56
N LEU A 223 4.75 8.10 7.90
CA LEU A 223 5.11 6.83 8.53
C LEU A 223 6.55 6.81 9.01
N ALA A 224 7.51 7.41 8.28
CA ALA A 224 8.89 7.53 8.74
C ALA A 224 8.99 8.31 10.06
N ARG A 225 8.32 9.47 10.15
CA ARG A 225 8.27 10.26 11.39
C ARG A 225 7.64 9.49 12.55
N ARG A 226 6.50 8.85 12.29
CA ARG A 226 5.75 8.12 13.33
C ARG A 226 6.46 6.84 13.77
N ALA A 227 7.10 6.13 12.85
CA ALA A 227 7.96 4.99 13.15
C ALA A 227 9.17 5.39 14.01
N ALA A 228 9.80 6.53 13.71
CA ALA A 228 10.88 7.07 14.54
C ALA A 228 10.40 7.38 15.97
N HIS A 229 9.21 8.01 16.11
CA HIS A 229 8.61 8.26 17.43
C HIS A 229 8.29 6.96 18.18
N LEU A 230 7.68 5.98 17.50
CA LEU A 230 7.39 4.67 18.08
C LEU A 230 8.66 3.97 18.59
N LYS A 231 9.74 3.97 17.80
CA LYS A 231 11.05 3.43 18.19
C LYS A 231 11.63 4.18 19.39
N ALA A 232 11.50 5.51 19.44
CA ALA A 232 12.00 6.33 20.54
C ALA A 232 11.26 6.08 21.87
N VAL A 233 9.97 5.73 21.84
CA VAL A 233 9.21 5.42 23.06
C VAL A 233 9.30 3.96 23.48
N ALA A 234 9.74 3.05 22.62
CA ALA A 234 9.82 1.61 22.90
C ALA A 234 10.55 1.25 24.22
N PRO A 235 11.69 1.89 24.59
CA PRO A 235 12.36 1.63 25.87
C PRO A 235 11.52 1.96 27.11
N LYS A 236 10.49 2.82 26.98
CA LYS A 236 9.61 3.24 28.08
C LYS A 236 8.54 2.21 28.42
N LEU A 237 8.31 1.20 27.57
CA LEU A 237 7.22 0.23 27.74
C LEU A 237 7.53 -0.79 28.84
N ARG A 238 8.81 -1.07 29.11
CA ARG A 238 9.33 -1.95 30.19
C ARG A 238 8.67 -3.34 30.31
N ALA A 239 7.87 -3.75 29.34
CA ALA A 239 7.16 -5.02 29.31
C ALA A 239 7.95 -6.08 28.52
N LYS A 240 7.98 -7.31 29.04
CA LYS A 240 8.53 -8.46 28.32
C LYS A 240 7.71 -8.69 27.04
N GLY A 241 8.37 -8.78 25.88
CA GLY A 241 7.70 -8.91 24.56
C GLY A 241 7.26 -7.59 23.91
N ALA A 242 7.56 -6.43 24.52
CA ALA A 242 7.23 -5.13 23.94
C ALA A 242 7.94 -4.86 22.61
N VAL A 243 9.15 -5.40 22.42
CA VAL A 243 9.91 -5.26 21.17
C VAL A 243 9.17 -5.91 20.01
N ASP A 244 8.78 -7.17 20.15
CA ASP A 244 8.05 -7.90 19.10
C ASP A 244 6.68 -7.25 18.80
N ALA A 245 6.01 -6.73 19.83
CA ALA A 245 4.77 -5.98 19.66
C ALA A 245 4.98 -4.67 18.89
N VAL A 246 6.07 -3.93 19.16
CA VAL A 246 6.43 -2.71 18.41
C VAL A 246 6.74 -3.03 16.94
N GLU A 247 7.45 -4.13 16.67
CA GLU A 247 7.73 -4.57 15.30
C GLU A 247 6.44 -4.88 14.51
N MET A 248 5.40 -5.40 15.16
CA MET A 248 4.09 -5.58 14.50
C MET A 248 3.48 -4.24 14.06
N PHE A 249 3.58 -3.18 14.86
CA PHE A 249 3.11 -1.84 14.48
C PHE A 249 3.96 -1.22 13.36
N LEU A 250 5.24 -1.61 13.24
CA LEU A 250 6.14 -1.18 12.16
C LEU A 250 5.94 -1.94 10.84
N THR A 251 5.06 -2.94 10.82
CA THR A 251 4.83 -3.81 9.65
C THR A 251 3.38 -3.90 9.21
N ARG A 252 2.41 -3.49 10.06
CA ARG A 252 0.98 -3.67 9.80
C ARG A 252 0.21 -2.37 9.95
N ASP A 253 -0.70 -2.11 9.03
CA ASP A 253 -1.57 -0.92 9.03
C ASP A 253 -2.44 -0.83 10.29
N ALA A 254 -2.94 -1.97 10.76
CA ALA A 254 -3.77 -2.09 11.95
C ALA A 254 -3.43 -3.38 12.72
N VAL A 255 -3.52 -3.30 14.05
CA VAL A 255 -3.22 -4.38 14.99
C VAL A 255 -4.31 -4.46 16.05
N THR A 256 -4.84 -5.66 16.29
CA THR A 256 -5.67 -5.95 17.46
C THR A 256 -4.79 -6.30 18.65
N PRO A 257 -5.21 -5.99 19.90
CA PRO A 257 -4.49 -6.46 21.08
C PRO A 257 -4.30 -7.98 21.11
N SER A 258 -5.30 -8.76 20.68
CA SER A 258 -5.23 -10.22 20.66
C SER A 258 -4.21 -10.80 19.68
N ALA A 259 -3.76 -10.01 18.69
CA ALA A 259 -2.72 -10.44 17.74
C ALA A 259 -1.31 -10.22 18.27
N LEU A 260 -1.13 -9.44 19.34
CA LEU A 260 0.18 -9.19 19.94
C LEU A 260 0.71 -10.44 20.65
N PRO A 261 2.03 -10.67 20.68
CA PRO A 261 2.65 -11.84 21.32
C PRO A 261 2.73 -11.66 22.85
N LEU A 262 1.60 -11.31 23.46
CA LEU A 262 1.46 -10.96 24.88
C LEU A 262 0.15 -11.55 25.42
N PRO A 263 0.07 -11.84 26.74
CA PRO A 263 -1.21 -12.13 27.36
C PRO A 263 -2.20 -10.99 27.11
N ASP A 264 -3.46 -11.32 26.83
CA ASP A 264 -4.49 -10.39 26.37
C ASP A 264 -4.63 -9.10 27.23
N ARG A 265 -4.54 -9.22 28.56
CA ARG A 265 -4.53 -8.06 29.47
C ARG A 265 -3.29 -7.18 29.31
N ALA A 266 -2.12 -7.78 29.10
CA ALA A 266 -0.87 -7.05 28.88
C ALA A 266 -0.85 -6.38 27.50
N ALA A 267 -1.38 -7.05 26.48
CA ALA A 267 -1.52 -6.49 25.13
C ALA A 267 -2.41 -5.23 25.11
N ARG A 268 -3.58 -5.27 25.76
CA ARG A 268 -4.45 -4.08 25.87
C ARG A 268 -3.75 -2.92 26.58
N ARG A 269 -3.13 -3.18 27.72
CA ARG A 269 -2.35 -2.17 28.47
C ARG A 269 -1.19 -1.59 27.66
N LEU A 270 -0.52 -2.41 26.85
CA LEU A 270 0.53 -1.94 25.96
C LEU A 270 -0.03 -0.97 24.92
N CYS A 271 -1.15 -1.32 24.27
CA CYS A 271 -1.81 -0.44 23.32
C CYS A 271 -2.25 0.88 23.96
N ASP A 272 -2.91 0.83 25.12
CA ASP A 272 -3.33 2.04 25.87
C ASP A 272 -2.11 2.92 26.19
N ARG A 273 -1.01 2.31 26.66
CA ARG A 273 0.23 3.02 26.94
C ARG A 273 0.85 3.65 25.71
N LEU A 274 0.81 2.98 24.55
CA LEU A 274 1.32 3.52 23.30
C LEU A 274 0.46 4.69 22.80
N VAL A 275 -0.86 4.66 23.03
CA VAL A 275 -1.76 5.79 22.77
C VAL A 275 -1.44 6.97 23.69
N ASP A 276 -1.27 6.74 24.99
CA ASP A 276 -0.89 7.78 25.96
C ASP A 276 0.44 8.45 25.61
N LEU A 277 1.37 7.68 25.03
CA LEU A 277 2.68 8.17 24.56
C LEU A 277 2.60 8.81 23.16
N GLY A 278 1.43 8.86 22.54
CA GLY A 278 1.21 9.42 21.20
C GLY A 278 1.89 8.64 20.07
N ALA A 279 2.23 7.37 20.30
CA ALA A 279 3.00 6.54 19.37
C ALA A 279 2.12 5.74 18.40
N VAL A 280 0.90 5.42 18.82
CA VAL A 280 -0.14 4.81 17.98
C VAL A 280 -1.47 5.51 18.24
N ARG A 281 -2.45 5.30 17.37
CA ARG A 281 -3.82 5.76 17.53
C ARG A 281 -4.81 4.61 17.46
N GLU A 282 -5.93 4.79 18.15
CA GLU A 282 -7.10 3.94 18.01
C GLU A 282 -7.80 4.25 16.66
N LEU A 283 -8.21 3.23 15.93
CA LEU A 283 -8.67 3.32 14.53
C LEU A 283 -10.16 3.01 14.33
N SER A 284 -10.82 2.39 15.31
CA SER A 284 -12.18 1.84 15.18
C SER A 284 -13.26 2.73 15.81
N GLY A 285 -12.91 3.69 16.67
CA GLY A 285 -13.84 4.63 17.28
C GLY A 285 -14.85 4.01 18.23
N ARG A 286 -14.61 2.78 18.71
CA ARG A 286 -15.54 1.99 19.54
C ARG A 286 -14.90 1.48 20.84
N ASP A 287 -15.75 1.19 21.81
CA ASP A 287 -15.32 0.72 23.13
C ASP A 287 -14.88 -0.75 23.16
N THR A 288 -15.38 -1.56 22.24
CA THR A 288 -15.04 -2.99 22.11
C THR A 288 -14.33 -3.27 20.78
N PHE A 289 -13.47 -4.30 20.74
CA PHE A 289 -12.75 -4.70 19.52
C PHE A 289 -11.93 -3.58 18.84
N ARG A 290 -11.09 -2.91 19.65
CA ARG A 290 -10.25 -1.79 19.20
C ARG A 290 -9.14 -2.25 18.26
N LEU A 291 -8.92 -1.43 17.23
CA LEU A 291 -7.78 -1.53 16.32
C LEU A 291 -6.82 -0.38 16.60
N TYR A 292 -5.53 -0.67 16.58
CA TYR A 292 -4.48 0.31 16.79
C TYR A 292 -3.55 0.35 15.58
N GLY A 293 -3.06 1.52 15.23
CA GLY A 293 -2.07 1.67 14.16
C GLY A 293 -1.26 2.94 14.31
N VAL A 294 -0.18 3.01 13.55
CA VAL A 294 0.74 4.15 13.50
C VAL A 294 0.11 5.30 12.70
#